data_AF-A0A7L1QRF4-F1
#
_entry.id   AF-A0A7L1QRF4-F1
#
_cell.length_a   1.000
_cell.length_b   1.000
_cell.length_c   1.000
_cell.angle_alpha   90.00
_cell.angle_beta   90.00
_cell.angle_gamma   90.00
#
_symmetry.space_group_name_H-M   'P 1'
#
loop_
_entity.id
_entity.type
_entity.pdbx_description
1 polymer ?
#
loop_
_entity_poly.entity_id
_entity_poly.type
_entity_poly.pdbx_seq_one_letter_code
_entity_poly.pdbx_strand_id
1 'polypeptide(L)'
;GSPRAAPKIPGIKNPSQPNLQPWGNAGAIPKAKWKKQDNASSEDPCSICHDELSRDCCELECGHHFHRECIRTWLKQHSTCPICRVHALLPEDFPELRAWNKN
;
A
#
# COMPACT_ATOMS: atom_id res chain seq x y z
N GLY A 1 54.66 -17.32 22.98
CA GLY A 1 53.47 -17.01 22.16
C GLY A 1 53.32 -18.08 21.11
N SER A 2 52.13 -18.68 21.01
CA SER A 2 51.65 -19.45 19.84
C SER A 2 50.19 -19.84 20.12
N PRO A 3 49.19 -19.13 19.58
CA PRO A 3 47.82 -19.62 19.63
C PRO A 3 47.51 -20.52 18.42
N ARG A 4 46.94 -21.68 18.76
CA ARG A 4 46.45 -22.74 17.88
C ARG A 4 45.36 -22.23 16.93
N ALA A 5 45.39 -22.72 15.68
CA ALA A 5 44.38 -22.44 14.66
C ALA A 5 43.01 -23.05 15.02
N ALA A 6 41.93 -22.27 14.81
CA ALA A 6 40.55 -22.73 14.93
C ALA A 6 40.04 -23.31 13.58
N PRO A 7 39.17 -24.35 13.59
CA PRO A 7 38.63 -24.96 12.38
C PRO A 7 37.59 -24.05 11.71
N LYS A 8 37.70 -23.93 10.39
CA LYS A 8 36.82 -23.14 9.53
C LYS A 8 35.55 -23.96 9.24
N ILE A 9 34.38 -23.49 9.67
CA ILE A 9 33.09 -24.02 9.22
C ILE A 9 32.83 -23.51 7.80
N PRO A 10 32.51 -24.37 6.80
CA PRO A 10 32.12 -23.90 5.48
C PRO A 10 30.74 -23.25 5.54
N GLY A 11 30.70 -21.95 5.20
CA GLY A 11 29.51 -21.13 5.22
C GLY A 11 28.42 -21.64 4.27
N ILE A 12 27.22 -21.81 4.84
CA ILE A 12 25.95 -21.80 4.14
C ILE A 12 25.84 -20.55 3.26
N LYS A 13 25.85 -20.73 1.94
CA LYS A 13 25.60 -19.67 0.96
C LYS A 13 24.13 -19.26 1.02
N ASN A 14 23.87 -18.05 1.52
CA ASN A 14 22.58 -17.41 1.42
C ASN A 14 22.42 -16.84 -0.01
N PRO A 15 21.42 -17.24 -0.81
CA PRO A 15 21.22 -16.68 -2.13
C PRO A 15 20.66 -15.25 -2.05
N SER A 16 21.52 -14.31 -2.43
CA SER A 16 21.18 -13.15 -3.26
C SER A 16 20.31 -12.06 -2.63
N GLN A 17 20.92 -11.18 -1.84
CA GLN A 17 20.51 -9.77 -1.81
C GLN A 17 20.81 -9.12 -3.18
N PRO A 18 19.90 -8.31 -3.76
CA PRO A 18 20.20 -7.52 -4.94
C PRO A 18 21.18 -6.39 -4.59
N ASN A 19 22.32 -6.47 -5.25
CA ASN A 19 23.46 -5.57 -5.27
C ASN A 19 23.05 -4.12 -5.63
N LEU A 20 23.08 -3.20 -4.68
CA LEU A 20 23.03 -1.76 -4.93
C LEU A 20 24.48 -1.25 -4.98
N GLN A 21 24.98 -0.92 -6.17
CA GLN A 21 26.28 -0.26 -6.34
C GLN A 21 26.12 1.25 -6.59
N PRO A 22 26.97 2.09 -5.96
CA PRO A 22 26.92 3.54 -6.08
C PRO A 22 27.57 4.06 -7.38
N TRP A 23 26.92 5.08 -7.95
CA TRP A 23 27.28 5.99 -9.05
C TRP A 23 28.55 5.65 -9.87
N GLY A 24 28.36 5.12 -11.08
CA GLY A 24 29.40 4.95 -12.10
C GLY A 24 28.85 5.03 -13.52
N ASN A 25 29.44 5.94 -14.31
CA ASN A 25 29.57 5.99 -15.77
C ASN A 25 28.34 5.74 -16.68
N ALA A 26 27.95 6.80 -17.40
CA ALA A 26 27.03 6.76 -18.54
C ALA A 26 27.58 5.89 -19.68
N GLY A 27 27.07 4.67 -19.81
CA GLY A 27 27.41 3.75 -20.89
C GLY A 27 26.33 2.69 -21.07
N ALA A 28 25.44 2.93 -22.03
CA ALA A 28 24.50 1.96 -22.61
C ALA A 28 23.60 1.19 -21.63
N ILE A 29 22.53 1.85 -21.17
CA ILE A 29 21.35 1.15 -20.65
C ILE A 29 20.75 0.38 -21.84
N PRO A 30 20.68 -0.97 -21.82
CA PRO A 30 19.93 -1.69 -22.84
C PRO A 30 18.50 -1.16 -22.77
N LYS A 31 17.98 -0.68 -23.90
CA LYS A 31 16.61 -0.20 -24.07
C LYS A 31 15.65 -1.36 -23.79
N ALA A 32 15.47 -1.71 -22.52
CA ALA A 32 14.39 -2.56 -22.06
C ALA A 32 13.13 -1.82 -22.49
N LYS A 33 12.50 -2.37 -23.52
CA LYS A 33 11.23 -1.91 -24.05
C LYS A 33 10.21 -2.24 -22.97
N TRP A 34 10.13 -1.41 -21.93
CA TRP A 34 9.04 -1.47 -20.97
C TRP A 34 7.79 -1.26 -21.80
N LYS A 35 7.05 -2.36 -22.04
CA LYS A 35 5.76 -2.31 -22.68
C LYS A 35 4.87 -1.57 -21.71
N LYS A 36 4.58 -0.30 -22.00
CA LYS A 36 3.51 0.42 -21.33
C LYS A 36 2.24 -0.35 -21.69
N GLN A 37 1.78 -1.17 -20.76
CA GLN A 37 0.49 -1.81 -20.88
C GLN A 37 -0.51 -0.70 -20.55
N ASP A 38 -0.85 0.08 -21.57
CA ASP A 38 -2.02 0.95 -21.55
C ASP A 38 -3.25 0.02 -21.51
N ASN A 39 -3.57 -0.53 -20.32
CA ASN A 39 -4.87 -1.11 -20.05
C ASN A 39 -5.79 0.04 -19.65
N ALA A 40 -6.27 0.76 -20.68
CA ALA A 40 -7.43 1.62 -20.53
C ALA A 40 -8.62 0.74 -20.12
N SER A 41 -9.25 1.09 -19.00
CA SER A 41 -10.33 0.37 -18.31
C SER A 41 -9.87 -0.79 -17.42
N SER A 42 -9.41 -0.47 -16.22
CA SER A 42 -9.71 -1.31 -15.05
C SER A 42 -10.07 -0.38 -13.92
N GLU A 43 -11.32 -0.42 -13.49
CA GLU A 43 -11.70 0.07 -12.16
C GLU A 43 -10.77 -0.64 -11.16
N ASP A 44 -9.95 0.11 -10.43
CA ASP A 44 -9.03 -0.48 -9.45
C ASP A 44 -9.83 -1.32 -8.44
N PRO A 45 -9.45 -2.57 -8.14
CA PRO A 45 -10.17 -3.39 -7.19
C PRO A 45 -10.12 -2.74 -5.79
N CYS A 46 -11.15 -2.99 -4.98
CA CYS A 46 -11.20 -2.47 -3.62
C CYS A 46 -10.02 -3.01 -2.81
N SER A 47 -9.11 -2.15 -2.35
CA SER A 47 -7.89 -2.58 -1.64
C SER A 47 -8.15 -3.19 -0.25
N ILE A 48 -9.39 -3.19 0.22
CA ILE A 48 -9.78 -3.74 1.53
C ILE A 48 -10.16 -5.22 1.39
N CYS A 49 -11.02 -5.56 0.41
CA CYS A 49 -11.48 -6.93 0.17
C CYS A 49 -10.84 -7.61 -1.05
N HIS A 50 -10.08 -6.85 -1.86
CA HIS A 50 -9.44 -7.28 -3.11
C HIS A 50 -10.42 -7.77 -4.19
N ASP A 51 -11.65 -7.28 -4.15
CA ASP A 51 -12.74 -7.63 -5.08
C ASP A 51 -13.07 -6.45 -6.01
N GLU A 52 -13.81 -6.72 -7.10
CA GLU A 52 -14.19 -5.70 -8.09
C GLU A 52 -15.09 -4.63 -7.48
N LEU A 53 -14.81 -3.35 -7.80
CA LEU A 53 -15.69 -2.27 -7.36
C LEU A 53 -17.04 -2.40 -8.05
N SER A 54 -18.08 -2.70 -7.28
CA SER A 54 -19.45 -2.69 -7.78
C SER A 54 -19.99 -1.26 -7.87
N ARG A 55 -21.21 -1.11 -8.40
CA ARG A 55 -21.89 0.20 -8.53
C ARG A 55 -22.04 0.98 -7.21
N ASP A 56 -21.93 0.30 -6.06
CA ASP A 56 -21.95 0.91 -4.72
C ASP A 56 -20.54 1.21 -4.19
N CYS A 57 -19.73 1.88 -5.01
CA CYS A 57 -18.44 2.41 -4.58
C CYS A 57 -18.63 3.76 -3.88
N CYS A 58 -17.78 4.02 -2.88
CA CYS A 58 -17.65 5.31 -2.24
C CYS A 58 -16.28 5.88 -2.60
N GLU A 59 -16.29 7.06 -3.21
CA GLU A 59 -15.08 7.85 -3.39
C GLU A 59 -14.82 8.65 -2.09
N LEU A 60 -13.58 8.63 -1.62
CA LEU A 60 -13.12 9.47 -0.53
C LEU A 60 -12.67 10.85 -1.04
N GLU A 61 -12.57 11.84 -0.16
CA GLU A 61 -12.06 13.19 -0.51
C GLU A 61 -10.62 13.18 -1.09
N CYS A 62 -9.87 12.10 -0.88
CA CYS A 62 -8.55 11.89 -1.47
C CYS A 62 -8.59 11.29 -2.88
N GLY A 63 -9.77 11.04 -3.47
CA GLY A 63 -9.96 10.48 -4.81
C GLY A 63 -9.81 8.96 -4.92
N HIS A 64 -9.78 8.23 -3.79
CA HIS A 64 -9.68 6.77 -3.78
C HIS A 64 -11.05 6.11 -3.63
N HIS A 65 -11.24 5.00 -4.34
CA HIS A 65 -12.50 4.28 -4.42
C HIS A 65 -12.48 2.97 -3.64
N PHE A 66 -13.53 2.71 -2.87
CA PHE A 66 -13.72 1.49 -2.08
C PHE A 66 -15.19 1.10 -2.06
N HIS A 67 -15.53 -0.15 -1.74
CA HIS A 67 -16.93 -0.46 -1.43
C HIS A 67 -17.40 0.33 -0.21
N ARG A 68 -18.63 0.83 -0.25
CA ARG A 68 -19.22 1.60 0.85
C ARG A 68 -19.17 0.85 2.19
N GLU A 69 -19.44 -0.46 2.20
CA GLU A 69 -19.31 -1.31 3.40
C GLU A 69 -17.87 -1.49 3.89
N CYS A 70 -16.93 -1.70 2.96
CA CYS A 70 -15.52 -1.89 3.28
C CYS A 70 -14.95 -0.64 3.94
N ILE A 71 -15.14 0.52 3.31
CA ILE A 71 -14.60 1.78 3.84
C ILE A 71 -15.31 2.20 5.12
N ARG A 72 -16.62 1.93 5.26
CA ARG A 72 -17.36 2.19 6.50
C ARG A 72 -16.79 1.40 7.68
N THR A 73 -16.47 0.13 7.48
CA THR A 73 -15.88 -0.71 8.54
C THR A 73 -14.49 -0.22 8.92
N TRP A 74 -13.68 0.17 7.93
CA TRP A 74 -12.35 0.73 8.15
C TRP A 74 -12.36 2.06 8.92
N LEU A 75 -13.24 2.99 8.54
CA LEU A 75 -13.29 4.33 9.14
C LEU A 75 -13.78 4.34 10.59
N LYS A 76 -14.56 3.34 11.00
CA LYS A 76 -14.90 3.10 12.42
C LYS A 76 -13.68 2.84 13.31
N GLN A 77 -12.56 2.38 12.73
CA GLN A 77 -11.37 2.00 13.49
C GLN A 77 -10.23 3.00 13.30
N HIS A 78 -10.01 3.49 12.08
CA HIS A 78 -8.81 4.26 11.72
C HIS A 78 -9.08 5.66 11.15
N SER A 79 -10.32 5.99 10.80
CA SER A 79 -10.76 7.31 10.27
C SER A 79 -9.82 7.94 9.22
N THR A 80 -9.13 7.10 8.44
CA THR A 80 -8.10 7.48 7.46
C THR A 80 -8.21 6.59 6.23
N CYS A 81 -7.75 7.04 5.07
CA CYS A 81 -7.71 6.24 3.85
C CYS A 81 -6.65 5.12 3.95
N PRO A 82 -6.96 3.86 3.58
CA PRO A 82 -5.99 2.76 3.63
C PRO A 82 -4.85 2.91 2.61
N ILE A 83 -5.03 3.72 1.56
CA ILE A 83 -4.02 3.91 0.51
C ILE A 83 -3.08 5.09 0.83
N CYS A 84 -3.63 6.26 1.11
CA CYS A 84 -2.86 7.49 1.27
C CYS A 84 -2.78 8.01 2.72
N ARG A 85 -3.49 7.37 3.67
CA ARG A 85 -3.58 7.76 5.08
C ARG A 85 -4.13 9.17 5.35
N VAL A 86 -4.73 9.80 4.33
CA VAL A 86 -5.46 11.06 4.49
C VAL A 86 -6.71 10.82 5.34
N HIS A 87 -7.04 11.74 6.24
CA HIS A 87 -8.26 11.65 7.03
C HIS A 87 -9.49 11.62 6.12
N ALA A 88 -10.39 10.69 6.42
CA ALA A 88 -11.63 10.50 5.68
C ALA A 88 -12.77 10.35 6.67
N LEU A 89 -13.86 11.09 6.45
CA LEU A 89 -15.06 11.02 7.25
C LEU A 89 -16.22 10.64 6.35
N LEU A 90 -17.04 9.68 6.79
CA LEU A 90 -18.31 9.42 6.12
C LEU A 90 -19.37 10.37 6.70
N PRO A 91 -20.19 11.02 5.86
CA PRO A 91 -21.25 11.93 6.32
C PRO A 91 -22.32 11.23 7.18
N GLU A 92 -22.39 9.90 7.12
CA GLU A 92 -23.37 9.08 7.84
C GLU A 92 -22.99 8.79 9.30
N ASP A 93 -21.72 8.97 9.69
CA ASP A 93 -21.23 8.61 11.03
C ASP A 93 -21.43 9.72 12.08
N PHE A 94 -21.97 10.87 11.67
CA PHE A 94 -22.45 11.90 12.58
C PHE A 94 -23.99 11.95 12.58
N PRO A 95 -24.69 11.00 13.23
CA PRO A 95 -26.04 11.24 13.70
C PRO A 95 -25.92 12.30 14.80
N GLU A 96 -26.01 13.55 14.36
CA GLU A 96 -25.99 14.80 15.10
C GLU A 96 -26.14 14.61 16.62
N LEU A 97 -25.15 15.11 17.37
CA LEU A 97 -25.16 15.29 18.83
C LEU A 97 -26.25 16.29 19.30
N ARG A 98 -27.44 16.27 18.70
CA ARG A 98 -28.61 17.12 19.04
C ARG A 98 -29.39 16.62 20.25
N ALA A 99 -29.00 15.49 20.84
CA ALA A 99 -29.76 14.87 21.93
C ALA A 99 -29.23 15.14 23.35
N TRP A 100 -28.18 15.95 23.53
CA TRP A 100 -27.59 16.14 24.87
C TRP A 100 -28.11 17.36 25.66
N ASN A 101 -28.66 18.40 25.03
CA ASN A 101 -29.08 19.61 25.75
C ASN A 101 -30.59 19.89 25.66
N LYS A 102 -31.38 18.93 26.11
CA LYS A 102 -32.76 19.12 26.51
C LYS A 102 -32.83 19.13 28.05
N ASN A 103 -32.39 20.26 28.63
CA ASN A 103 -32.62 20.59 30.04
C ASN A 103 -33.73 21.63 30.12
#